data_AF-L7U574-F1
#
_entry.id   AF-L7U574-F1
#
_cell.length_a   1.000
_cell.length_b   1.000
_cell.length_c   1.000
_cell.angle_alpha   90.00
_cell.angle_beta   90.00
_cell.angle_gamma   90.00
#
_symmetry.space_group_name_H-M   'P 1'
#
loop_
_entity.id
_entity.type
_entity.pdbx_description
1 polymer ?
#
loop_
_entity_poly.entity_id
_entity_poly.type
_entity_poly.pdbx_seq_one_letter_code
_entity_poly.pdbx_strand_id
1 'polypeptide(L)'
;MTSEQAVRDALAHVSFQNWTFHVDHEEGTTFIRVRFLVDGAEQHGRKWFVSPDATPSDIVRTAFMAVMTAVEHEAREHFAYKGWAIFGPHYDVETLVACCHEGRVA
;
A
#
# COMPACT_ATOMS: atom_id res chain seq x y z
N MET A 1 7.46 11.24 -20.84
CA MET A 1 6.11 11.66 -20.40
C MET A 1 5.10 10.52 -20.49
N THR A 2 5.09 9.69 -19.46
CA THR A 2 4.10 8.70 -19.09
C THR A 2 2.80 9.42 -18.75
N SER A 3 1.82 9.31 -19.63
CA SER A 3 0.48 9.83 -19.40
C SER A 3 -0.26 8.94 -18.40
N GLU A 4 -1.29 9.49 -17.75
CA GLU A 4 -2.24 8.71 -16.95
C GLU A 4 -2.77 7.50 -17.74
N GLN A 5 -3.06 7.69 -19.04
CA GLN A 5 -3.53 6.62 -19.92
C GLN A 5 -2.50 5.48 -20.04
N ALA A 6 -1.21 5.79 -20.20
CA ALA A 6 -0.18 4.76 -20.29
C ALA A 6 -0.09 3.92 -18.99
N VAL A 7 -0.32 4.53 -17.83
CA VAL A 7 -0.40 3.81 -16.54
C VAL A 7 -1.62 2.91 -16.51
N ARG A 8 -2.79 3.41 -16.92
CA ARG A 8 -4.03 2.62 -17.00
C ARG A 8 -3.89 1.43 -17.94
N ASP A 9 -3.28 1.63 -19.11
CA ASP A 9 -3.06 0.58 -20.11
C ASP A 9 -2.16 -0.54 -19.57
N ALA A 10 -1.06 -0.18 -18.90
CA ALA A 10 -0.19 -1.18 -18.27
C ALA A 10 -0.92 -1.94 -17.15
N LEU A 11 -1.70 -1.25 -16.32
CA LEU A 11 -2.45 -1.86 -15.22
C LEU A 11 -3.60 -2.76 -15.69
N ALA A 12 -4.16 -2.54 -16.88
CA ALA A 12 -5.19 -3.42 -17.45
C ALA A 12 -4.70 -4.86 -17.67
N HIS A 13 -3.39 -5.07 -17.72
CA HIS A 13 -2.75 -6.38 -17.82
C HIS A 13 -2.30 -6.97 -16.48
N VAL A 14 -2.47 -6.23 -15.37
CA VAL A 14 -2.07 -6.66 -14.04
C VAL A 14 -3.31 -7.14 -13.28
N SER A 15 -3.22 -8.32 -12.67
CA SER A 15 -4.24 -8.85 -11.78
C SER A 15 -3.61 -9.45 -10.52
N PHE A 16 -4.30 -9.29 -9.39
CA PHE A 16 -3.93 -9.92 -8.13
C PHE A 16 -5.19 -10.13 -7.30
N GLN A 17 -5.57 -11.39 -7.09
CA GLN A 17 -6.81 -11.76 -6.36
C GLN A 17 -8.03 -10.98 -6.88
N ASN A 18 -8.91 -10.54 -5.98
CA ASN A 18 -10.05 -9.65 -6.24
C ASN A 18 -9.71 -8.16 -5.99
N TRP A 19 -8.42 -7.81 -5.95
CA TRP A 19 -7.98 -6.45 -5.69
C TRP A 19 -8.00 -5.64 -6.97
N THR A 20 -8.21 -4.33 -6.85
CA THR A 20 -8.24 -3.41 -7.99
C THR A 20 -7.18 -2.33 -7.86
N PHE A 21 -6.70 -1.84 -9.00
CA PHE A 21 -5.77 -0.72 -9.05
C PHE A 21 -6.50 0.55 -9.45
N HIS A 22 -6.30 1.61 -8.68
CA HIS A 22 -6.77 2.94 -8.97
C HIS A 22 -5.59 3.83 -9.36
N VAL A 23 -5.81 4.70 -10.35
CA VAL A 23 -4.85 5.72 -10.76
C VAL A 23 -5.39 7.07 -10.33
N ASP A 24 -4.65 7.74 -9.45
CA ASP A 24 -4.93 9.10 -9.00
C ASP A 24 -4.00 10.06 -9.77
N HIS A 25 -4.51 11.24 -10.14
CA HIS A 25 -3.72 12.29 -10.76
C HIS A 25 -3.93 13.61 -10.01
N GLU A 26 -2.88 14.15 -9.42
CA GLU A 26 -2.91 15.32 -8.55
C GLU A 26 -1.77 16.27 -8.92
N GLU A 27 -2.11 17.52 -9.27
CA GLU A 27 -1.12 18.56 -9.58
C GLU A 27 -0.03 18.12 -10.61
N GLY A 28 -0.44 17.37 -11.64
CA GLY A 28 0.48 16.86 -12.67
C GLY A 28 1.23 15.58 -12.28
N THR A 29 0.98 15.04 -11.09
CA THR A 29 1.63 13.84 -10.56
C THR A 29 0.68 12.65 -10.61
N THR A 30 1.18 11.51 -11.11
CA THR A 30 0.41 10.27 -11.19
C THR A 30 0.77 9.32 -10.05
N PHE A 31 -0.25 8.74 -9.42
CA PHE A 31 -0.11 7.73 -8.38
C PHE A 31 -0.89 6.46 -8.71
N ILE A 32 -0.36 5.33 -8.26
CA ILE A 32 -1.07 4.05 -8.21
C ILE A 32 -1.48 3.77 -6.78
N ARG A 33 -2.70 3.28 -6.58
CA ARG A 33 -3.21 2.83 -5.27
C ARG A 33 -3.96 1.53 -5.46
N VAL A 34 -3.79 0.59 -4.53
CA VAL A 34 -4.56 -0.65 -4.50
C VAL A 34 -5.82 -0.49 -3.65
N ARG A 35 -6.91 -1.13 -4.05
CA ARG A 35 -8.16 -1.22 -3.30
C ARG A 35 -8.58 -2.67 -3.15
N PHE A 36 -9.09 -3.02 -1.98
CA PHE A 36 -9.48 -4.38 -1.63
C PHE A 36 -10.58 -4.38 -0.58
N LEU A 37 -11.23 -5.53 -0.37
CA LEU A 37 -12.28 -5.69 0.62
C LEU A 37 -11.75 -6.47 1.83
N VAL A 38 -12.00 -5.96 3.02
CA VAL A 38 -11.80 -6.65 4.30
C VAL A 38 -13.14 -6.64 5.03
N ASP A 39 -13.70 -7.81 5.32
CA ASP A 39 -15.02 -7.99 5.95
C ASP A 39 -16.15 -7.17 5.29
N GLY A 40 -16.09 -7.03 3.96
CA GLY A 40 -17.07 -6.29 3.17
C GLY A 40 -16.87 -4.76 3.16
N ALA A 41 -15.89 -4.24 3.90
CA ALA A 41 -15.49 -2.83 3.85
C ALA A 41 -14.34 -2.62 2.85
N GLU A 42 -14.44 -1.55 2.05
CA GLU A 42 -13.37 -1.17 1.13
C GLU A 42 -12.19 -0.56 1.89
N GLN A 43 -11.00 -1.12 1.66
CA GLN A 43 -9.72 -0.67 2.19
C GLN A 43 -8.82 -0.19 1.06
N HIS A 44 -7.99 0.81 1.38
CA HIS A 44 -7.18 1.54 0.42
C HIS A 44 -5.73 1.49 0.85
N GLY A 45 -4.85 1.10 -0.08
CA GLY A 45 -3.41 1.18 0.14
C GLY A 45 -2.89 2.62 0.10
N ARG A 46 -1.58 2.76 0.34
CA ARG A 46 -0.86 4.03 0.13
C ARG A 46 -0.83 4.43 -1.36
N LYS A 47 -0.62 5.71 -1.63
CA LYS A 47 -0.34 6.22 -2.98
C LYS A 47 1.11 5.95 -3.34
N TRP A 48 1.34 5.42 -4.53
CA TRP A 48 2.65 5.11 -5.09
C TRP A 48 2.93 6.00 -6.29
N PHE A 49 3.88 6.91 -6.15
CA PHE A 49 4.28 7.82 -7.22
C PHE A 49 4.76 7.06 -8.45
N VAL A 50 4.33 7.49 -9.63
CA VAL A 50 4.82 7.02 -10.92
C VAL A 50 5.53 8.16 -11.61
N SER A 51 6.81 7.96 -11.93
CA SER A 51 7.60 8.95 -12.66
C SER A 51 6.95 9.29 -14.01
N PRO A 52 6.97 10.57 -14.43
CA PRO A 52 6.61 10.97 -15.79
C PRO A 52 7.48 10.33 -16.88
N ASP A 53 8.55 9.60 -16.57
CA ASP A 53 9.33 8.86 -17.57
C ASP A 53 9.37 7.35 -17.29
N ALA A 54 8.45 6.86 -16.45
CA ALA A 54 8.31 5.45 -16.10
C ALA A 54 8.02 4.60 -17.34
N THR A 55 8.78 3.52 -17.51
CA THR A 55 8.49 2.48 -18.49
C THR A 55 7.31 1.61 -18.04
N PRO A 56 6.71 0.79 -18.93
CA PRO A 56 5.72 -0.21 -18.52
C PRO A 56 6.23 -1.15 -17.42
N SER A 57 7.52 -1.52 -17.47
CA SER A 57 8.14 -2.34 -16.43
C SER A 57 8.18 -1.63 -15.07
N ASP A 58 8.46 -0.33 -15.05
CA ASP A 58 8.47 0.46 -13.82
C ASP A 58 7.06 0.59 -13.23
N ILE A 59 6.04 0.76 -14.09
CA ILE A 59 4.63 0.80 -13.67
C ILE A 59 4.22 -0.54 -13.03
N VAL A 60 4.50 -1.67 -13.69
CA VAL A 60 4.15 -3.00 -13.19
C VAL A 60 4.87 -3.30 -11.87
N ARG A 61 6.15 -2.96 -11.76
CA ARG A 61 6.91 -3.14 -10.51
C ARG A 61 6.38 -2.24 -9.39
N THR A 62 5.98 -1.02 -9.71
CA THR A 62 5.34 -0.10 -8.75
C THR A 62 4.01 -0.66 -8.26
N ALA A 63 3.18 -1.19 -9.16
CA ALA A 63 1.93 -1.87 -8.81
C ALA A 63 2.18 -3.09 -7.92
N PHE A 64 3.20 -3.90 -8.23
CA PHE A 64 3.60 -5.04 -7.40
C PHE A 64 4.01 -4.59 -5.98
N MET A 65 4.79 -3.52 -5.85
CA MET A 65 5.14 -2.96 -4.53
C MET A 65 3.92 -2.45 -3.76
N ALA A 66 2.94 -1.86 -4.45
CA ALA A 66 1.68 -1.46 -3.84
C ALA A 66 0.91 -2.65 -3.26
N VAL A 67 0.83 -3.76 -4.01
CA VAL A 67 0.24 -5.02 -3.54
C VAL A 67 1.02 -5.56 -2.34
N MET A 68 2.34 -5.71 -2.46
CA MET A 68 3.15 -6.30 -1.40
C MET A 68 3.04 -5.53 -0.08
N THR A 69 2.98 -4.21 -0.14
CA THR A 69 2.83 -3.37 1.05
C THR A 69 1.44 -3.55 1.69
N ALA A 70 0.39 -3.66 0.89
CA ALA A 70 -0.96 -3.92 1.42
C ALA A 70 -1.12 -5.35 1.95
N VAL A 71 -0.55 -6.36 1.30
CA VAL A 71 -0.52 -7.74 1.81
C VAL A 71 0.23 -7.82 3.14
N GLU A 72 1.37 -7.15 3.24
CA GLU A 72 2.15 -7.08 4.47
C GLU A 72 1.37 -6.38 5.60
N HIS A 73 0.63 -5.32 5.28
CA HIS A 73 -0.25 -4.64 6.22
C HIS A 73 -1.33 -5.57 6.77
N GLU A 74 -2.05 -6.27 5.89
CA GLU A 74 -3.06 -7.28 6.29
C GLU A 74 -2.43 -8.38 7.14
N ALA A 75 -1.25 -8.87 6.75
CA ALA A 75 -0.54 -9.88 7.50
C ALA A 75 -0.21 -9.41 8.92
N ARG A 76 0.23 -8.15 9.09
CA ARG A 76 0.52 -7.56 10.40
C ARG A 76 -0.71 -7.42 11.28
N GLU A 77 -1.85 -7.00 10.72
CA GLU A 77 -3.11 -6.86 11.48
C GLU A 77 -3.59 -8.21 12.03
N HIS A 78 -3.41 -9.28 11.26
CA HIS A 78 -3.86 -10.62 11.63
C HIS A 78 -2.80 -11.44 12.38
N PHE A 79 -1.57 -10.92 12.54
CA PHE A 79 -0.51 -11.64 13.23
C PHE A 79 -0.61 -11.49 14.75
N ALA A 80 -1.15 -12.53 15.39
CA ALA A 80 -1.38 -12.55 16.83
C ALA A 80 -0.36 -13.40 17.60
N TYR A 81 0.09 -12.91 18.74
CA TYR A 81 0.84 -13.66 19.74
C TYR A 81 0.10 -13.60 21.08
N LYS A 82 -0.15 -14.76 21.69
CA LYS A 82 -0.95 -14.91 22.93
C LYS A 82 -2.36 -14.28 22.83
N GLY A 83 -2.97 -14.33 21.65
CA GLY A 83 -4.30 -13.78 21.39
C GLY A 83 -4.34 -12.27 21.13
N TRP A 84 -3.18 -11.60 21.05
CA TRP A 84 -3.08 -10.16 20.81
C TRP A 84 -2.34 -9.88 19.51
N ALA A 85 -2.85 -8.97 18.68
CA ALA A 85 -2.13 -8.47 17.51
C ALA A 85 -0.90 -7.68 17.97
N ILE A 86 0.30 -8.10 17.54
CA ILE A 86 1.56 -7.50 18.01
C ILE A 86 2.21 -6.54 17.01
N PHE A 87 1.73 -6.51 15.77
CA PHE A 87 2.26 -5.65 14.72
C PHE A 87 1.26 -4.60 14.24
N GLY A 88 0.35 -4.17 15.14
CA GLY A 88 -0.70 -3.20 14.84
C GLY A 88 -0.17 -1.99 14.04
N PRO A 89 -0.65 -1.77 12.80
CA PRO A 89 -0.14 -0.73 11.91
C PRO A 89 -0.65 0.68 12.25
N HIS A 90 -1.64 0.78 13.15
CA HIS A 90 -2.43 1.99 13.39
C HIS A 90 -1.95 2.82 14.58
N TYR A 91 -0.85 2.43 15.22
CA TYR A 91 -0.21 3.29 16.21
C TYR A 91 0.46 4.46 15.50
N ASP A 92 0.15 5.67 15.94
CA ASP A 92 0.90 6.82 15.49
C ASP A 92 2.37 6.70 15.93
N VAL A 93 3.26 7.34 15.17
CA VAL A 93 4.71 7.20 15.37
C VAL A 93 5.13 7.71 16.76
N GLU A 94 4.45 8.70 17.34
CA GLU A 94 4.78 9.23 18.67
C GLU A 94 4.39 8.24 19.78
N THR A 95 3.25 7.56 19.64
CA THR A 95 2.86 6.46 20.53
C THR A 95 3.91 5.34 20.53
N LEU A 96 4.41 4.97 19.35
CA LEU A 96 5.47 3.96 19.24
C LEU A 96 6.77 4.39 19.93
N VAL A 97 7.15 5.67 19.79
CA VAL A 97 8.30 6.26 20.50
C VAL A 97 8.09 6.20 22.01
N ALA A 98 6.91 6.58 22.51
CA ALA A 98 6.56 6.50 23.93
C ALA A 98 6.69 5.08 24.48
N CYS A 99 6.16 4.07 23.79
CA CYS A 99 6.30 2.66 24.18
C CYS A 99 7.76 2.22 24.25
N CYS A 100 8.62 2.69 23.34
CA CYS A 100 10.05 2.38 23.38
C CYS A 100 10.75 3.04 24.58
N HIS A 101 10.33 4.24 24.99
CA HIS A 101 10.86 4.92 26.17
C HIS A 101 10.44 4.20 27.46
N GLU A 102 9.18 3.78 27.56
CA GLU A 102 8.64 3.07 28.72
C GLU A 102 9.18 1.64 28.84
N GLY A 103 9.36 0.95 27.71
CA GLY A 103 9.87 -0.42 27.63
C GLY A 103 11.39 -0.56 27.83
N ARG A 104 12.13 0.55 27.91
CA ARG A 104 13.55 0.54 28.36
C ARG A 104 13.60 0.29 29.86
N VAL A 105 13.44 -0.98 30.25
CA VAL A 105 13.85 -1.45 31.58
C VAL A 105 15.38 -1.41 31.61
N ALA A 106 15.95 -0.69 32.57
CA ALA A 106 17.39 -0.68 32.85
C ALA A 106 17.88 -2.06 33.29
#